data_AF-A0A535N6J1-F1
#
_entry.id   AF-A0A535N6J1-F1
#
_cell.length_a   1.000
_cell.length_b   1.000
_cell.length_c   1.000
_cell.angle_alpha   90.00
_cell.angle_beta   90.00
_cell.angle_gamma   90.00
#
_symmetry.space_group_name_H-M   'P 1'
#
loop_
_entity.id
_entity.type
_entity.pdbx_description
1 polymer ?
#
loop_
_entity_poly.entity_id
_entity_poly.type
_entity_poly.pdbx_seq_one_letter_code
_entity_poly.pdbx_strand_id
1 'polypeptide(L)'
;MTLKLENFDALKLSLASPETILSWSHGEVTKPETINYRTLKPERDGLFCERIFGPQRDWECHCGKYKRYRYKGIICDKCGVEVTRSKVRRERMGHIKLASPVSHVWYFKGIPSRMGLLLDMSPRNLEKVLYFANYIVTNIDEDARKDYLSKSSPQHSDRVLKLQEERDVAVKEMKEELDQRVKAKQEDTKTKTKALEESLDETVDAMTSRAKELVDKIKAQKGKKAATNFTIGDGEDEQVIIEKGTLFEDKLARELPKQVEKKIDQVQANTKKRQQELKSKSDEEIAKWREDYEKKSGELNDRLKKDTEGLSGDIESSKTQLDTLSVKQLLSDQEFREFTEKFGKVFKAGIGAQAIHDLLARIDLLQESGILREESKSTSGQKRQKAIKRLKVVEAFRKSGASATWMILNNLPVIPPELRPMVQLDGGRFATSDLNDLYRRVINRNNRLKRLLELGAPEIIVRNEKRMLQEAVDALIDNGRRGRAITGTGNRKLKSLSDMLKGKQGRFRQNLLGKRVDYSGR
;
A
#
# COMPACT_ATOMS: atom_id res chain seq x y z
N MET A 1 5.99 -17.04 -63.81
CA MET A 1 5.62 -17.84 -62.63
C MET A 1 4.26 -18.44 -62.92
N THR A 2 4.26 -19.60 -63.56
CA THR A 2 3.18 -20.57 -63.49
C THR A 2 2.84 -20.73 -62.01
N LEU A 3 1.62 -20.36 -61.62
CA LEU A 3 1.09 -20.63 -60.28
C LEU A 3 1.12 -22.15 -60.12
N LYS A 4 2.06 -22.67 -59.32
CA LYS A 4 2.00 -24.06 -58.90
C LYS A 4 0.69 -24.20 -58.12
N LEU A 5 -0.22 -25.01 -58.64
CA LEU A 5 -1.34 -25.54 -57.88
C LEU A 5 -0.74 -26.47 -56.82
N GLU A 6 -0.25 -25.89 -55.73
CA GLU A 6 -0.02 -26.65 -54.51
C GLU A 6 -1.41 -26.95 -53.96
N ASN A 7 -1.85 -28.20 -54.15
CA ASN A 7 -3.04 -28.71 -53.48
C ASN A 7 -2.76 -28.67 -51.97
N PHE A 8 -3.45 -27.79 -51.26
CA PHE A 8 -3.34 -27.68 -49.81
C PHE A 8 -4.43 -28.55 -49.17
N ASP A 9 -4.04 -29.43 -48.24
CA ASP A 9 -4.99 -30.29 -47.52
C ASP A 9 -5.67 -29.57 -46.35
N ALA A 10 -4.97 -28.62 -45.72
CA ALA A 10 -5.46 -27.94 -44.53
C ALA A 10 -4.95 -26.50 -44.39
N LEU A 11 -5.74 -25.67 -43.71
CA LEU A 11 -5.37 -24.30 -43.32
C LEU A 11 -5.24 -24.22 -41.79
N LYS A 12 -4.06 -23.83 -41.31
CA LYS A 12 -3.78 -23.65 -39.88
C LYS A 12 -3.85 -22.17 -39.50
N LEU A 13 -4.58 -21.86 -38.43
CA LEU A 13 -4.61 -20.53 -37.81
C LEU A 13 -3.90 -20.58 -36.45
N SER A 14 -3.03 -19.61 -36.20
CA SER A 14 -2.30 -19.51 -34.94
C SER A 14 -2.06 -18.04 -34.56
N LEU A 15 -1.66 -17.82 -33.31
CA LEU A 15 -1.25 -16.49 -32.83
C LEU A 15 0.06 -16.09 -33.50
N ALA A 16 0.15 -14.86 -33.97
CA ALA A 16 1.37 -14.32 -34.55
C ALA A 16 2.31 -13.82 -33.44
N SER A 17 3.53 -14.33 -33.39
CA SER A 17 4.55 -13.77 -32.49
C SER A 17 5.02 -12.40 -33.00
N PRO A 18 5.59 -11.55 -32.14
CA PRO A 18 6.18 -10.28 -32.56
C PRO A 18 7.24 -10.44 -33.67
N GLU A 19 7.98 -11.56 -33.65
CA GLU A 19 8.98 -11.92 -34.67
C GLU A 19 8.32 -12.34 -35.98
N THR A 20 7.23 -13.12 -35.93
CA THR A 20 6.46 -13.49 -37.12
C THR A 20 5.91 -12.23 -37.81
N ILE A 21 5.41 -11.26 -37.05
CA ILE A 21 4.92 -9.98 -37.60
C ILE A 21 6.06 -9.22 -38.31
N LEU A 22 7.27 -9.25 -37.76
CA LEU A 22 8.44 -8.64 -38.40
C LEU A 22 8.84 -9.38 -39.67
N SER A 23 8.77 -10.71 -39.70
CA SER A 23 9.09 -11.51 -40.89
C SER A 23 8.18 -11.21 -42.09
N TRP A 24 6.94 -10.81 -41.83
CA TRP A 24 6.00 -10.37 -42.87
C TRP A 24 6.26 -8.95 -43.37
N SER A 25 6.95 -8.15 -42.55
CA SER A 25 7.06 -6.74 -42.79
C SER A 25 8.18 -6.40 -43.76
N HIS A 26 7.87 -5.51 -44.69
CA HIS A 26 8.84 -4.96 -45.64
C HIS A 26 9.37 -3.58 -45.19
N GLY A 27 8.97 -3.10 -43.99
CA GLY A 27 9.45 -1.85 -43.40
C GLY A 27 8.53 -1.27 -42.34
N GLU A 28 9.11 -0.43 -41.46
CA GLU A 28 8.37 0.31 -40.43
C GLU A 28 7.70 1.55 -41.02
N VAL A 29 6.41 1.74 -40.71
CA VAL A 29 5.68 2.97 -41.02
C VAL A 29 5.84 3.94 -39.86
N THR A 30 6.74 4.91 -40.01
CA THR A 30 7.04 5.90 -38.96
C THR A 30 6.14 7.12 -39.05
N LYS A 31 5.68 7.46 -40.24
CA LYS A 31 5.03 8.73 -40.55
C LYS A 31 3.52 8.56 -40.74
N PRO A 32 2.68 9.43 -40.14
CA PRO A 32 1.22 9.37 -40.30
C PRO A 32 0.75 9.89 -41.67
N GLU A 33 1.63 10.51 -42.46
CA GLU A 33 1.28 11.08 -43.75
C GLU A 33 0.87 9.99 -44.76
N THR A 34 -0.02 10.37 -45.70
CA THR A 34 -0.52 9.47 -46.75
C THR A 34 0.12 9.79 -48.09
N ILE A 35 -0.39 10.83 -48.75
CA ILE A 35 0.09 11.34 -50.04
C ILE A 35 0.28 12.84 -49.93
N ASN A 36 1.20 13.37 -50.73
CA ASN A 36 1.39 14.81 -50.85
C ASN A 36 0.23 15.42 -51.66
N TYR A 37 -0.40 16.47 -51.16
CA TYR A 37 -1.54 17.10 -51.81
C TYR A 37 -1.19 17.81 -53.12
N ARG A 38 0.07 18.22 -53.33
CA ARG A 38 0.51 18.89 -54.57
C ARG A 38 0.95 17.89 -55.63
N THR A 39 1.80 16.94 -55.25
CA THR A 39 2.41 16.01 -56.22
C THR A 39 1.58 14.76 -56.42
N LEU A 40 0.58 14.51 -55.58
CA LEU A 40 -0.24 13.30 -55.53
C LEU A 40 0.58 12.01 -55.31
N LYS A 41 1.87 12.14 -55.01
CA LYS A 41 2.76 11.02 -54.76
C LYS A 41 2.71 10.61 -53.28
N PRO A 42 2.86 9.30 -52.97
CA PRO A 42 3.00 8.83 -51.60
C PRO A 42 4.19 9.47 -50.88
N GLU A 43 3.98 9.88 -49.64
CA GLU A 43 5.06 10.36 -48.78
C GLU A 43 6.00 9.21 -48.37
N ARG A 44 7.29 9.53 -48.19
CA ARG A 44 8.28 8.55 -47.72
C ARG A 44 8.00 8.18 -46.27
N ASP A 45 8.13 6.90 -45.95
CA ASP A 45 7.87 6.29 -44.62
C ASP A 45 6.43 6.43 -44.10
N GLY A 46 5.54 6.97 -44.94
CA GLY A 46 4.11 7.10 -44.66
C GLY A 46 3.31 5.84 -44.95
N LEU A 47 1.99 5.94 -44.77
CA LEU A 47 1.05 4.82 -44.92
C LEU A 47 0.96 4.24 -46.34
N PHE A 48 1.42 4.97 -47.36
CA PHE A 48 1.39 4.53 -48.76
C PHE A 48 2.79 4.39 -49.36
N CYS A 49 3.85 4.46 -48.54
CA CYS A 49 5.23 4.51 -48.97
C CYS A 49 5.59 3.39 -49.95
N GLU A 50 6.12 3.78 -51.12
CA GLU A 50 6.51 2.83 -52.17
C GLU A 50 7.71 1.96 -51.79
N ARG A 51 8.59 2.46 -50.92
CA ARG A 51 9.76 1.71 -50.42
C ARG A 51 9.33 0.47 -49.63
N ILE A 52 8.25 0.59 -48.86
CA ILE A 52 7.73 -0.47 -47.99
C ILE A 52 6.79 -1.38 -48.78
N PHE A 53 5.77 -0.80 -49.41
CA PHE A 53 4.68 -1.57 -50.00
C PHE A 53 4.89 -1.93 -51.47
N GLY A 54 5.88 -1.33 -52.14
CA GLY A 54 6.16 -1.51 -53.56
C GLY A 54 5.68 -0.36 -54.44
N PRO A 55 6.02 -0.37 -55.74
CA PRO A 55 5.84 0.76 -56.64
C PRO A 55 4.37 0.99 -57.01
N GLN A 56 3.96 2.27 -57.16
CA GLN A 56 2.58 2.62 -57.54
C GLN A 56 2.26 2.25 -58.99
N ARG A 57 3.25 2.33 -59.88
CA ARG A 57 3.14 1.97 -61.30
C ARG A 57 4.05 0.79 -61.60
N ASP A 58 3.63 -0.03 -62.55
CA ASP A 58 4.40 -1.21 -62.94
C ASP A 58 5.78 -0.82 -63.46
N TRP A 59 6.82 -1.43 -62.89
CA TRP A 59 8.22 -1.26 -63.31
C TRP A 59 8.74 0.19 -63.26
N GLU A 60 8.18 1.02 -62.40
CA GLU A 60 8.61 2.42 -62.19
C GLU A 60 8.92 2.67 -60.72
N CYS A 61 10.12 3.16 -60.42
CA CYS A 61 10.47 3.61 -59.07
C CYS A 61 9.95 5.03 -58.79
N HIS A 62 9.76 5.37 -57.50
CA HIS A 62 9.21 6.66 -57.05
C HIS A 62 9.87 7.91 -57.66
N CYS A 63 11.21 7.91 -57.78
CA CYS A 63 11.99 9.02 -58.33
C CYS A 63 12.07 9.03 -59.87
N GLY A 64 11.65 7.95 -60.53
CA GLY A 64 11.71 7.82 -61.98
C GLY A 64 13.11 7.50 -62.56
N LYS A 65 14.14 7.24 -61.73
CA LYS A 65 15.50 6.83 -62.18
C LYS A 65 15.45 5.54 -63.00
N TYR A 66 14.78 4.52 -62.48
CA TYR A 66 14.57 3.24 -63.15
C TYR A 66 13.11 3.13 -63.61
N LYS A 67 12.95 2.87 -64.91
CA LYS A 67 11.66 2.68 -65.60
C LYS A 67 11.78 1.52 -66.58
N ARG A 68 10.66 0.81 -66.79
CA ARG A 68 10.51 -0.35 -67.70
C ARG A 68 11.04 -1.67 -67.13
N TYR A 69 10.60 -2.77 -67.74
CA TYR A 69 10.87 -4.14 -67.30
C TYR A 69 12.35 -4.53 -67.19
N ARG A 70 13.26 -3.85 -67.92
CA ARG A 70 14.70 -4.16 -67.94
C ARG A 70 15.35 -4.11 -66.55
N TYR A 71 14.85 -3.28 -65.65
CA TYR A 71 15.39 -3.09 -64.30
C TYR A 71 14.66 -3.91 -63.24
N LYS A 72 13.97 -4.99 -63.64
CA LYS A 72 13.22 -5.87 -62.74
C LYS A 72 14.07 -6.33 -61.56
N GLY A 73 13.55 -6.14 -60.35
CA GLY A 73 14.17 -6.60 -59.09
C GLY A 73 15.30 -5.69 -58.58
N ILE A 74 15.67 -4.64 -59.31
CA ILE A 74 16.67 -3.67 -58.83
C ILE A 74 16.02 -2.75 -57.80
N ILE A 75 16.68 -2.59 -56.66
CA ILE A 75 16.33 -1.61 -55.63
C ILE A 75 17.02 -0.29 -55.98
N CYS A 76 16.26 0.78 -56.11
CA CYS A 76 16.80 2.06 -56.56
C CYS A 76 17.63 2.77 -55.47
N ASP A 77 18.90 3.10 -55.74
CA ASP A 77 19.79 3.77 -54.76
C ASP A 77 19.24 5.12 -54.22
N LYS A 78 18.47 5.86 -55.02
CA LYS A 78 17.96 7.20 -54.64
C LYS A 78 16.68 7.18 -53.80
N CYS A 79 15.84 6.16 -53.97
CA CYS A 79 14.52 6.11 -53.33
C CYS A 79 14.23 4.82 -52.56
N GLY A 80 15.08 3.80 -52.69
CA GLY A 80 14.94 2.49 -52.06
C GLY A 80 13.76 1.66 -52.59
N VAL A 81 13.07 2.10 -53.65
CA VAL A 81 11.93 1.38 -54.21
C VAL A 81 12.43 0.27 -55.14
N GLU A 82 11.91 -0.93 -54.92
CA GLU A 82 12.13 -2.08 -55.78
C GLU A 82 11.29 -1.97 -57.05
N VAL A 83 11.92 -2.16 -58.21
CA VAL A 83 11.26 -2.11 -59.51
C VAL A 83 10.58 -3.45 -59.79
N THR A 84 9.28 -3.52 -59.46
CA THR A 84 8.43 -4.71 -59.63
C THR A 84 7.03 -4.31 -60.13
N ARG A 85 6.10 -5.27 -60.20
CA ARG A 85 4.69 -4.99 -60.52
C ARG A 85 4.00 -4.32 -59.34
N SER A 86 3.11 -3.37 -59.62
CA SER A 86 2.26 -2.71 -58.62
C SER A 86 1.39 -3.68 -57.81
N LYS A 87 1.11 -4.88 -58.36
CA LYS A 87 0.37 -5.96 -57.70
C LYS A 87 0.93 -6.31 -56.30
N VAL A 88 2.23 -6.16 -56.07
CA VAL A 88 2.85 -6.43 -54.75
C VAL A 88 2.25 -5.55 -53.63
N ARG A 89 1.67 -4.38 -53.96
CA ARG A 89 0.98 -3.49 -53.01
C ARG A 89 -0.31 -4.07 -52.43
N ARG A 90 -0.77 -5.23 -52.94
CA ARG A 90 -1.87 -6.03 -52.37
C ARG A 90 -1.41 -7.09 -51.39
N GLU A 91 -0.12 -7.42 -51.37
CA GLU A 91 0.44 -8.58 -50.68
C GLU A 91 1.46 -8.17 -49.60
N ARG A 92 2.27 -7.12 -49.83
CA ARG A 92 3.31 -6.66 -48.89
C ARG A 92 2.72 -6.00 -47.65
N MET A 93 3.06 -6.52 -46.48
CA MET A 93 2.69 -5.93 -45.19
C MET A 93 3.77 -4.95 -44.69
N GLY A 94 3.31 -3.95 -43.95
CA GLY A 94 4.17 -3.07 -43.15
C GLY A 94 4.03 -3.40 -41.66
N HIS A 95 4.81 -2.75 -40.80
CA HIS A 95 4.58 -2.81 -39.36
C HIS A 95 4.78 -1.44 -38.71
N ILE A 96 4.28 -1.28 -37.49
CA ILE A 96 4.53 -0.14 -36.61
C ILE A 96 5.16 -0.71 -35.34
N LYS A 97 6.38 -0.26 -35.00
CA LYS A 97 7.01 -0.60 -33.73
C LYS A 97 6.43 0.28 -32.63
N LEU A 98 5.70 -0.33 -31.69
CA LEU A 98 5.06 0.38 -30.59
C LEU A 98 6.10 0.75 -29.53
N ALA A 99 5.99 1.96 -28.98
CA ALA A 99 6.87 2.45 -27.93
C ALA A 99 6.57 1.81 -26.56
N SER A 100 5.35 1.31 -26.38
CA SER A 100 4.92 0.54 -25.22
C SER A 100 4.09 -0.64 -25.73
N PRO A 101 4.21 -1.84 -25.13
CA PRO A 101 3.36 -2.96 -25.50
C PRO A 101 1.89 -2.64 -25.30
N VAL A 102 1.04 -3.24 -26.14
CA VAL A 102 -0.40 -3.00 -26.18
C VAL A 102 -1.14 -4.34 -26.20
N SER A 103 -2.16 -4.50 -25.37
CA SER A 103 -2.95 -5.73 -25.36
C SER A 103 -3.87 -5.83 -26.58
N HIS A 104 -4.06 -7.02 -27.13
CA HIS A 104 -4.98 -7.21 -28.24
C HIS A 104 -6.43 -7.40 -27.71
N VAL A 105 -7.34 -6.50 -28.11
CA VAL A 105 -8.71 -6.35 -27.57
C VAL A 105 -9.55 -7.63 -27.53
N TRP A 106 -9.38 -8.52 -28.51
CA TRP A 106 -10.13 -9.78 -28.55
C TRP A 106 -9.85 -10.72 -27.37
N TYR A 107 -8.62 -10.73 -26.82
CA TYR A 107 -8.26 -11.70 -25.78
C TYR A 107 -8.65 -11.26 -24.39
N PHE A 108 -8.72 -9.95 -24.13
CA PHE A 108 -9.15 -9.44 -22.83
C PHE A 108 -10.66 -9.12 -22.78
N LYS A 109 -11.26 -8.56 -23.84
CA LYS A 109 -12.70 -8.22 -23.92
C LYS A 109 -13.55 -9.30 -24.61
N GLY A 110 -12.95 -10.42 -25.00
CA GLY A 110 -13.67 -11.64 -25.36
C GLY A 110 -14.52 -12.10 -24.18
N ILE A 111 -15.72 -12.64 -24.45
CA ILE A 111 -16.54 -13.29 -23.44
C ILE A 111 -16.51 -14.80 -23.74
N PRO A 112 -15.88 -15.64 -22.89
CA PRO A 112 -15.09 -15.30 -21.71
C PRO A 112 -13.70 -14.73 -22.06
N SER A 113 -13.12 -13.95 -21.14
CA SER A 113 -11.80 -13.33 -21.33
C SER A 113 -10.72 -14.40 -21.26
N ARG A 114 -9.92 -14.55 -22.34
CA ARG A 114 -8.86 -15.57 -22.40
C ARG A 114 -7.71 -15.20 -21.46
N MET A 115 -7.33 -13.92 -21.45
CA MET A 115 -6.33 -13.39 -20.52
C MET A 115 -6.82 -13.45 -19.06
N GLY A 116 -8.10 -13.11 -18.81
CA GLY A 116 -8.68 -13.20 -17.47
C GLY A 116 -8.69 -14.64 -16.93
N LEU A 117 -9.03 -15.63 -17.76
CA LEU A 117 -9.00 -17.05 -17.37
C LEU A 117 -7.58 -17.56 -17.09
N LEU A 118 -6.58 -17.13 -17.87
CA LEU A 118 -5.19 -17.51 -17.64
C LEU A 118 -4.64 -16.93 -16.33
N LEU A 119 -4.91 -15.65 -16.07
CA LEU A 119 -4.39 -14.95 -14.89
C LEU A 119 -5.21 -15.17 -13.63
N ASP A 120 -6.36 -15.84 -13.73
CA ASP A 120 -7.39 -15.95 -12.70
C ASP A 120 -7.95 -14.61 -12.20
N MET A 121 -8.10 -13.64 -13.12
CA MET A 121 -8.59 -12.30 -12.80
C MET A 121 -9.95 -12.03 -13.43
N SER A 122 -10.75 -11.20 -12.75
CA SER A 122 -12.00 -10.71 -13.32
C SER A 122 -11.73 -9.80 -14.53
N PRO A 123 -12.60 -9.80 -15.56
CA PRO A 123 -12.43 -8.93 -16.72
C PRO A 123 -12.41 -7.42 -16.36
N ARG A 124 -13.11 -7.03 -15.29
CA ARG A 124 -13.13 -5.64 -14.79
C ARG A 124 -11.78 -5.26 -14.18
N ASN A 125 -11.17 -6.15 -13.41
CA ASN A 125 -9.85 -5.94 -12.80
C ASN A 125 -8.78 -5.85 -13.88
N LEU A 126 -8.81 -6.75 -14.86
CA LEU A 126 -7.89 -6.69 -16.00
C LEU A 126 -8.04 -5.39 -16.81
N GLU A 127 -9.28 -4.90 -17.00
CA GLU A 127 -9.53 -3.61 -17.65
C GLU A 127 -8.92 -2.44 -16.86
N LYS A 128 -9.06 -2.42 -15.53
CA LYS A 128 -8.44 -1.37 -14.69
C LYS A 128 -6.92 -1.34 -14.83
N VAL A 129 -6.26 -2.49 -14.95
CA VAL A 129 -4.80 -2.55 -15.14
C VAL A 129 -4.40 -2.09 -16.55
N LEU A 130 -5.04 -2.64 -17.59
CA LEU A 130 -4.69 -2.36 -19.00
C LEU A 130 -4.89 -0.89 -19.39
N TYR A 131 -5.90 -0.22 -18.84
CA TYR A 131 -6.19 1.18 -19.11
C TYR A 131 -5.66 2.15 -18.04
N PHE A 132 -4.65 1.69 -17.30
CA PHE A 132 -3.90 2.53 -16.40
C PHE A 132 -4.77 3.21 -15.33
N ALA A 133 -5.65 2.46 -14.66
CA ALA A 133 -6.42 2.93 -13.51
C ALA A 133 -5.85 2.42 -12.18
N ASN A 134 -5.40 1.16 -12.12
CA ASN A 134 -4.82 0.54 -10.94
C ASN A 134 -3.50 -0.15 -11.27
N TYR A 135 -2.59 -0.19 -10.31
CA TYR A 135 -1.37 -1.00 -10.38
C TYR A 135 -1.68 -2.46 -10.07
N ILE A 136 -0.83 -3.36 -10.57
CA ILE A 136 -0.86 -4.79 -10.25
C ILE A 136 0.50 -5.24 -9.73
N VAL A 137 0.50 -6.01 -8.65
CA VAL A 137 1.72 -6.61 -8.11
C VAL A 137 2.19 -7.72 -9.06
N THR A 138 3.37 -7.54 -9.66
CA THR A 138 3.97 -8.46 -10.64
C THR A 138 4.91 -9.47 -9.98
N ASN A 139 5.66 -9.03 -8.98
CA ASN A 139 6.60 -9.86 -8.24
C ASN A 139 6.60 -9.47 -6.77
N ILE A 140 6.77 -10.46 -5.91
CA ILE A 140 7.13 -10.27 -4.51
C ILE A 140 8.42 -11.06 -4.31
N ASP A 141 9.43 -10.39 -3.77
CA ASP A 141 10.68 -11.02 -3.39
C ASP A 141 10.51 -11.53 -1.95
N GLU A 142 10.32 -12.85 -1.83
CA GLU A 142 10.08 -13.51 -0.55
C GLU A 142 11.29 -13.44 0.39
N ASP A 143 12.51 -13.35 -0.15
CA ASP A 143 13.73 -13.23 0.64
C ASP A 143 13.86 -11.82 1.22
N ALA A 144 13.63 -10.81 0.38
CA ALA A 144 13.56 -9.42 0.84
C ALA A 144 12.42 -9.19 1.84
N ARG A 145 11.28 -9.90 1.68
CA ARG A 145 10.16 -9.87 2.62
C ARG A 145 10.56 -10.43 3.99
N LYS A 146 11.25 -11.58 4.02
CA LYS A 146 11.76 -12.18 5.27
C LYS A 146 12.80 -11.30 5.94
N ASP A 147 13.71 -10.71 5.17
CA ASP A 147 14.72 -9.77 5.67
C ASP A 147 14.10 -8.50 6.24
N TYR A 148 13.01 -8.01 5.64
CA TYR A 148 12.29 -6.86 6.16
C TYR A 148 11.61 -7.21 7.50
N LEU A 149 10.91 -8.35 7.55
CA LEU A 149 10.30 -8.85 8.78
C LEU A 149 11.34 -9.07 9.89
N SER A 150 12.53 -9.57 9.56
CA SER A 150 13.61 -9.79 10.52
C SER A 150 14.30 -8.50 10.97
N LYS A 151 14.26 -7.40 10.20
CA LYS A 151 14.82 -6.09 10.59
C LYS A 151 13.84 -5.21 11.36
N SER A 152 12.56 -5.29 11.05
CA SER A 152 11.52 -4.55 11.78
C SER A 152 11.32 -5.07 13.20
N SER A 153 11.56 -6.36 13.46
CA SER A 153 11.40 -6.92 14.81
C SER A 153 12.48 -6.44 15.83
N PRO A 154 13.78 -6.37 15.49
CA PRO A 154 14.84 -5.96 16.42
C PRO A 154 14.97 -4.45 16.66
N GLN A 155 14.81 -3.61 15.62
CA GLN A 155 14.97 -2.15 15.79
C GLN A 155 13.94 -1.55 16.76
N HIS A 156 12.77 -2.18 16.86
CA HIS A 156 11.74 -1.77 17.79
C HIS A 156 11.82 -2.49 19.14
N SER A 157 12.35 -3.72 19.22
CA SER A 157 12.69 -4.30 20.52
C SER A 157 13.68 -3.40 21.26
N ASP A 158 14.67 -2.84 20.56
CA ASP A 158 15.63 -1.91 21.16
C ASP A 158 14.97 -0.61 21.63
N ARG A 159 13.96 -0.11 20.90
CA ARG A 159 13.26 1.13 21.26
C ARG A 159 12.25 0.93 22.39
N VAL A 160 11.59 -0.23 22.41
CA VAL A 160 10.75 -0.68 23.54
C VAL A 160 11.61 -0.94 24.77
N LEU A 161 12.79 -1.57 24.62
CA LEU A 161 13.75 -1.77 25.70
C LEU A 161 14.22 -0.44 26.28
N LYS A 162 14.58 0.55 25.43
CA LYS A 162 14.96 1.89 25.90
C LYS A 162 13.85 2.58 26.70
N LEU A 163 12.60 2.52 26.22
CA LEU A 163 11.46 3.09 26.94
C LEU A 163 11.16 2.35 28.25
N GLN A 164 11.40 1.03 28.31
CA GLN A 164 11.31 0.23 29.52
C GLN A 164 12.44 0.52 30.51
N GLU A 165 13.66 0.78 30.02
CA GLU A 165 14.80 1.19 30.84
C GLU A 165 14.60 2.59 31.42
N GLU A 166 14.16 3.56 30.62
CA GLU A 166 13.81 4.92 31.08
C GLU A 166 12.73 4.88 32.17
N ARG A 167 11.73 3.99 32.02
CA ARG A 167 10.73 3.72 33.06
C ARG A 167 11.37 3.22 34.35
N ASP A 168 12.19 2.16 34.26
CA ASP A 168 12.75 1.52 35.44
C ASP A 168 13.65 2.48 36.23
N VAL A 169 14.38 3.33 35.52
CA VAL A 169 15.17 4.40 36.15
C VAL A 169 14.24 5.41 36.84
N ALA A 170 13.23 5.94 36.14
CA ALA A 170 12.32 6.96 36.71
C ALA A 170 11.50 6.44 37.91
N VAL A 171 11.02 5.19 37.85
CA VAL A 171 10.31 4.55 38.98
C VAL A 171 11.25 4.33 40.15
N LYS A 172 12.51 3.96 39.89
CA LYS A 172 13.51 3.75 40.93
C LYS A 172 13.90 5.07 41.62
N GLU A 173 14.13 6.14 40.87
CA GLU A 173 14.42 7.47 41.41
C GLU A 173 13.27 7.98 42.29
N MET A 174 12.03 7.89 41.79
CA MET A 174 10.84 8.29 42.53
C MET A 174 10.65 7.48 43.82
N LYS A 175 11.00 6.19 43.80
CA LYS A 175 10.93 5.32 44.98
C LYS A 175 11.99 5.69 46.02
N GLU A 176 13.21 5.99 45.57
CA GLU A 176 14.30 6.44 46.44
C GLU A 176 13.95 7.79 47.10
N GLU A 177 13.37 8.74 46.38
CA GLU A 177 12.89 10.01 46.95
C GLU A 177 11.80 9.80 48.02
N LEU A 178 10.84 8.90 47.77
CA LEU A 178 9.79 8.57 48.73
C LEU A 178 10.38 7.93 49.99
N ASP A 179 11.28 6.96 49.84
CA ASP A 179 11.92 6.27 50.96
C ASP A 179 12.75 7.24 51.81
N GLN A 180 13.43 8.22 51.20
CA GLN A 180 14.13 9.28 51.93
C GLN A 180 13.18 10.17 52.72
N ARG A 181 12.06 10.60 52.11
CA ARG A 181 11.04 11.43 52.79
C ARG A 181 10.38 10.70 53.95
N VAL A 182 10.06 9.42 53.78
CA VAL A 182 9.46 8.60 54.84
C VAL A 182 10.44 8.41 55.98
N LYS A 183 11.72 8.12 55.70
CA LYS A 183 12.76 7.97 56.74
C LYS A 183 12.96 9.26 57.54
N ALA A 184 13.10 10.40 56.87
CA ALA A 184 13.27 11.70 57.54
C ALA A 184 12.09 12.00 58.49
N LYS A 185 10.86 11.70 58.06
CA LYS A 185 9.66 11.95 58.87
C LYS A 185 9.51 10.98 60.05
N GLN A 186 9.93 9.72 59.87
CA GLN A 186 10.00 8.74 60.95
C GLN A 186 11.07 9.09 62.00
N GLU A 187 12.19 9.68 61.58
CA GLU A 187 13.21 10.19 62.50
C GLU A 187 12.71 11.43 63.26
N ASP A 188 12.03 12.36 62.58
CA ASP A 188 11.42 13.55 63.21
C ASP A 188 10.33 13.19 64.22
N THR A 189 9.54 12.16 63.95
CA THR A 189 8.54 11.69 64.92
C THR A 189 9.21 11.01 66.10
N LYS A 190 10.27 10.22 65.86
CA LYS A 190 11.02 9.54 66.92
C LYS A 190 11.73 10.53 67.85
N THR A 191 12.30 11.61 67.32
CA THR A 191 12.90 12.68 68.14
C THR A 191 11.83 13.43 68.95
N LYS A 192 10.68 13.76 68.36
CA LYS A 192 9.57 14.40 69.07
C LYS A 192 8.94 13.51 70.15
N THR A 193 8.83 12.19 69.91
CA THR A 193 8.34 11.26 70.94
C THR A 193 9.34 11.10 72.08
N LYS A 194 10.65 11.09 71.79
CA LYS A 194 11.69 11.04 72.81
C LYS A 194 11.74 12.31 73.66
N ALA A 195 11.66 13.49 73.04
CA ALA A 195 11.61 14.76 73.77
C ALA A 195 10.37 14.84 74.70
N LEU A 196 9.25 14.26 74.28
CA LEU A 196 8.05 14.15 75.12
C LEU A 196 8.24 13.17 76.28
N GLU A 197 8.95 12.05 76.08
CA GLU A 197 9.32 11.12 77.15
C GLU A 197 10.26 11.78 78.16
N GLU A 198 11.29 12.48 77.69
CA GLU A 198 12.22 13.23 78.57
C GLU A 198 11.47 14.30 79.39
N SER A 199 10.57 15.06 78.78
CA SER A 199 9.73 16.03 79.51
C SER A 199 8.75 15.38 80.49
N LEU A 200 8.29 14.16 80.22
CA LEU A 200 7.43 13.40 81.11
C LEU A 200 8.20 12.91 82.32
N ASP A 201 9.40 12.39 82.12
CA ASP A 201 10.27 11.92 83.20
C ASP A 201 10.69 13.10 84.10
N GLU A 202 11.05 14.26 83.53
CA GLU A 202 11.34 15.48 84.29
C GLU A 202 10.14 15.95 85.13
N THR A 203 8.93 15.92 84.56
CA THR A 203 7.72 16.35 85.28
C THR A 203 7.28 15.34 86.35
N VAL A 204 7.45 14.04 86.12
CA VAL A 204 7.19 13.00 87.13
C VAL A 204 8.21 13.05 88.27
N ASP A 205 9.49 13.29 87.96
CA ASP A 205 10.55 13.45 88.97
C ASP A 205 10.38 14.75 89.79
N ALA A 206 9.98 15.85 89.15
CA ALA A 206 9.62 17.09 89.85
C ALA A 206 8.39 16.91 90.76
N MET A 207 7.38 16.16 90.32
CA MET A 207 6.16 15.93 91.09
C MET A 207 6.41 14.95 92.26
N THR A 208 7.24 13.94 92.09
CA THR A 208 7.59 12.99 93.15
C THR A 208 8.54 13.58 94.19
N SER A 209 9.48 14.45 93.79
CA SER A 209 10.33 15.21 94.73
C SER A 209 9.52 16.23 95.54
N ARG A 210 8.64 17.02 94.90
CA ARG A 210 7.71 17.92 95.59
C ARG A 210 6.74 17.19 96.52
N ALA A 211 6.25 16.01 96.12
CA ALA A 211 5.42 15.18 96.97
C ALA A 211 6.17 14.66 98.23
N LYS A 212 7.43 14.25 98.08
CA LYS A 212 8.29 13.85 99.22
C LYS A 212 8.53 15.01 100.19
N GLU A 213 8.87 16.20 99.67
CA GLU A 213 9.04 17.40 100.51
C GLU A 213 7.78 17.77 101.28
N LEU A 214 6.60 17.66 100.67
CA LEU A 214 5.33 17.97 101.31
C LEU A 214 4.98 16.94 102.38
N VAL A 215 5.23 15.65 102.13
CA VAL A 215 5.06 14.60 103.15
C VAL A 215 6.01 14.80 104.33
N ASP A 216 7.26 15.21 104.09
CA ASP A 216 8.23 15.46 105.15
C ASP A 216 7.90 16.74 105.94
N LYS A 217 7.40 17.80 105.28
CA LYS A 217 6.89 19.03 105.94
C LYS A 217 5.63 18.76 106.78
N ILE A 218 4.72 17.90 106.32
CA ILE A 218 3.52 17.48 107.07
C ILE A 218 3.89 16.67 108.31
N LYS A 219 4.91 15.80 108.22
CA LYS A 219 5.44 15.05 109.38
C LYS A 219 6.17 15.94 110.39
N ALA A 220 6.86 16.98 109.92
CA ALA A 220 7.60 17.92 110.78
C ALA A 220 6.71 18.92 111.54
N GLN A 221 5.50 19.23 111.05
CA GLN A 221 4.55 20.16 111.68
C GLN A 221 3.27 19.49 112.22
N LYS A 222 3.40 18.49 113.10
CA LYS A 222 2.25 17.92 113.82
C LYS A 222 1.57 18.98 114.71
N GLY A 223 0.29 19.25 114.46
CA GLY A 223 -0.59 20.04 115.34
C GLY A 223 -0.68 21.56 115.09
N LYS A 224 -0.11 22.11 114.00
CA LYS A 224 -0.28 23.53 113.61
C LYS A 224 -1.24 23.70 112.41
N LYS A 225 -1.89 24.86 112.30
CA LYS A 225 -2.77 25.21 111.16
C LYS A 225 -1.94 25.62 109.93
N ALA A 226 -2.34 25.19 108.74
CA ALA A 226 -1.69 25.58 107.49
C ALA A 226 -1.74 27.09 107.26
N ALA A 227 -0.58 27.74 107.06
CA ALA A 227 -0.47 29.20 106.92
C ALA A 227 -0.75 29.72 105.49
N THR A 228 -0.61 28.86 104.47
CA THR A 228 -0.81 29.16 103.06
C THR A 228 -1.50 27.98 102.36
N ASN A 229 -2.14 28.24 101.23
CA ASN A 229 -2.68 27.19 100.37
C ASN A 229 -1.51 26.37 99.82
N PHE A 230 -1.54 25.04 99.99
CA PHE A 230 -0.54 24.17 99.38
C PHE A 230 -1.10 23.63 98.06
N THR A 231 -0.46 24.03 96.97
CA THR A 231 -0.74 23.57 95.61
C THR A 231 0.32 22.59 95.16
N ILE A 232 -0.08 21.56 94.42
CA ILE A 232 0.84 20.70 93.65
C ILE A 232 0.46 20.83 92.17
N GLY A 233 1.35 21.45 91.40
CA GLY A 233 1.27 21.60 89.94
C GLY A 233 2.20 22.73 89.48
N ASP A 234 2.58 22.70 88.21
CA ASP A 234 3.13 23.87 87.50
C ASP A 234 2.19 24.20 86.33
N GLY A 235 1.74 25.46 86.24
CA GLY A 235 0.88 25.96 85.15
C GLY A 235 -0.63 25.86 85.42
N GLU A 236 -1.44 25.70 84.37
CA GLU A 236 -2.92 25.80 84.41
C GLU A 236 -3.64 24.72 85.24
N ASP A 237 -2.93 23.71 85.77
CA ASP A 237 -3.46 22.64 86.63
C ASP A 237 -3.10 22.83 88.12
N GLU A 238 -3.18 24.06 88.62
CA GLU A 238 -3.07 24.36 90.06
C GLU A 238 -4.31 23.87 90.82
N GLN A 239 -4.12 22.85 91.65
CA GLN A 239 -5.16 22.39 92.57
C GLN A 239 -4.68 22.53 94.01
N VAL A 240 -5.44 23.28 94.81
CA VAL A 240 -5.19 23.48 96.24
C VAL A 240 -5.55 22.19 96.97
N ILE A 241 -4.54 21.50 97.49
CA ILE A 241 -4.73 20.23 98.22
C ILE A 241 -5.01 20.51 99.70
N ILE A 242 -4.51 21.64 100.23
CA ILE A 242 -4.71 22.05 101.62
C ILE A 242 -5.08 23.53 101.65
N GLU A 243 -6.31 23.85 102.05
CA GLU A 243 -6.75 25.23 102.28
C GLU A 243 -6.17 25.78 103.59
N LYS A 244 -5.87 27.08 103.59
CA LYS A 244 -5.36 27.83 104.75
C LYS A 244 -6.27 27.63 105.97
N GLY A 245 -5.72 27.06 107.05
CA GLY A 245 -6.40 26.88 108.34
C GLY A 245 -6.77 25.45 108.75
N THR A 246 -6.54 24.46 107.90
CA THR A 246 -6.79 23.03 108.21
C THR A 246 -5.70 22.44 109.12
N LEU A 247 -6.09 21.49 109.99
CA LEU A 247 -5.22 20.79 110.95
C LEU A 247 -4.55 19.59 110.27
N PHE A 248 -3.23 19.45 110.40
CA PHE A 248 -2.49 18.31 109.84
C PHE A 248 -2.82 17.00 110.60
N GLU A 249 -3.74 16.19 110.07
CA GLU A 249 -4.06 14.84 110.55
C GLU A 249 -3.28 13.74 109.79
N ASP A 250 -2.95 12.62 110.45
CA ASP A 250 -2.25 11.46 109.84
C ASP A 250 -3.03 10.80 108.67
N LYS A 251 -4.33 11.12 108.52
CA LYS A 251 -5.15 10.70 107.36
C LYS A 251 -4.73 11.41 106.07
N LEU A 252 -4.41 12.71 106.12
CA LEU A 252 -3.96 13.47 104.95
C LEU A 252 -2.62 12.95 104.40
N ALA A 253 -1.73 12.45 105.26
CA ALA A 253 -0.44 11.88 104.85
C ALA A 253 -0.57 10.55 104.07
N ARG A 254 -1.69 9.83 104.18
CA ARG A 254 -1.99 8.61 103.40
C ARG A 254 -2.79 8.88 102.13
N GLU A 255 -3.51 10.00 102.07
CA GLU A 255 -4.30 10.42 100.91
C GLU A 255 -3.48 11.19 99.88
N LEU A 256 -2.49 11.97 100.32
CA LEU A 256 -1.59 12.73 99.44
C LEU A 256 -0.90 11.84 98.37
N PRO A 257 -0.29 10.69 98.73
CA PRO A 257 0.36 9.82 97.75
C PRO A 257 -0.60 9.25 96.71
N LYS A 258 -1.84 8.92 97.12
CA LYS A 258 -2.89 8.41 96.22
C LYS A 258 -3.42 9.48 95.26
N GLN A 259 -3.47 10.74 95.70
CA GLN A 259 -3.84 11.86 94.83
C GLN A 259 -2.72 12.22 93.85
N VAL A 260 -1.46 12.11 94.28
CA VAL A 260 -0.28 12.28 93.43
C VAL A 260 -0.19 11.16 92.39
N GLU A 261 -0.42 9.89 92.77
CA GLU A 261 -0.48 8.76 91.82
C GLU A 261 -1.57 8.96 90.76
N LYS A 262 -2.79 9.35 91.16
CA LYS A 262 -3.85 9.66 90.18
C LYS A 262 -3.49 10.79 89.22
N LYS A 263 -2.73 11.80 89.66
CA LYS A 263 -2.30 12.92 88.81
C LYS A 263 -1.15 12.51 87.90
N ILE A 264 -0.22 11.67 88.39
CA ILE A 264 0.81 11.04 87.56
C ILE A 264 0.15 10.17 86.47
N ASP A 265 -0.86 9.37 86.81
CA ASP A 265 -1.62 8.58 85.83
C ASP A 265 -2.34 9.47 84.80
N GLN A 266 -2.90 10.60 85.21
CA GLN A 266 -3.53 11.57 84.29
C GLN A 266 -2.52 12.23 83.36
N VAL A 267 -1.35 12.63 83.87
CA VAL A 267 -0.27 13.22 83.07
C VAL A 267 0.30 12.18 82.11
N GLN A 268 0.52 10.94 82.56
CA GLN A 268 0.94 9.83 81.69
C GLN A 268 -0.11 9.49 80.62
N ALA A 269 -1.41 9.54 80.95
CA ALA A 269 -2.49 9.31 79.99
C ALA A 269 -2.60 10.43 78.95
N ASN A 270 -2.43 11.69 79.36
CA ASN A 270 -2.42 12.84 78.46
C ASN A 270 -1.20 12.83 77.53
N THR A 271 -0.02 12.45 78.04
CA THR A 271 1.19 12.32 77.22
C THR A 271 1.09 11.13 76.26
N LYS A 272 0.50 10.00 76.66
CA LYS A 272 0.19 8.88 75.76
C LYS A 272 -0.79 9.28 74.65
N LYS A 273 -1.85 10.04 74.97
CA LYS A 273 -2.76 10.59 73.94
C LYS A 273 -2.02 11.51 72.97
N ARG A 274 -1.15 12.38 73.47
CA ARG A 274 -0.36 13.32 72.66
C ARG A 274 0.67 12.60 71.77
N GLN A 275 1.28 11.53 72.27
CA GLN A 275 2.12 10.63 71.47
C GLN A 275 1.32 9.93 70.37
N GLN A 276 0.10 9.48 70.68
CA GLN A 276 -0.77 8.80 69.72
C GLN A 276 -1.25 9.76 68.60
N GLU A 277 -1.56 11.01 68.94
CA GLU A 277 -1.90 12.07 67.98
C GLU A 277 -0.71 12.48 67.08
N LEU A 278 0.51 12.50 67.63
CA LEU A 278 1.71 12.80 66.84
C LEU A 278 2.04 11.68 65.85
N LYS A 279 1.86 10.42 66.27
CA LYS A 279 2.00 9.25 65.40
C LYS A 279 0.92 9.24 64.32
N SER A 280 -0.34 9.46 64.67
CA SER A 280 -1.44 9.46 63.69
C SER A 280 -1.28 10.57 62.63
N LYS A 281 -0.88 11.78 63.02
CA LYS A 281 -0.61 12.88 62.07
C LYS A 281 0.55 12.56 61.13
N SER A 282 1.59 11.91 61.62
CA SER A 282 2.71 11.49 60.78
C SER A 282 2.35 10.34 59.85
N ASP A 283 1.55 9.39 60.32
CA ASP A 283 1.08 8.26 59.52
C ASP A 283 0.11 8.75 58.41
N GLU A 284 -0.72 9.75 58.69
CA GLU A 284 -1.57 10.42 57.69
C GLU A 284 -0.75 11.15 56.61
N GLU A 285 0.32 11.85 56.99
CA GLU A 285 1.21 12.51 56.02
C GLU A 285 2.01 11.51 55.17
N ILE A 286 2.49 10.42 55.78
CA ILE A 286 3.14 9.31 55.07
C ILE A 286 2.16 8.63 54.11
N ALA A 287 0.90 8.44 54.52
CA ALA A 287 -0.14 7.88 53.66
C ALA A 287 -0.41 8.77 52.44
N LYS A 288 -0.48 10.10 52.62
CA LYS A 288 -0.63 11.06 51.50
C LYS A 288 0.54 10.97 50.51
N TRP A 289 1.78 10.91 50.99
CA TRP A 289 2.95 10.78 50.10
C TRP A 289 2.97 9.46 49.34
N ARG A 290 2.54 8.36 49.97
CA ARG A 290 2.39 7.05 49.30
C ARG A 290 1.30 7.09 48.24
N GLU A 291 0.15 7.72 48.54
CA GLU A 291 -0.94 7.88 47.58
C GLU A 291 -0.54 8.78 46.39
N ASP A 292 0.18 9.87 46.64
CA ASP A 292 0.72 10.74 45.59
C ASP A 292 1.77 10.03 44.72
N TYR A 293 2.60 9.18 45.33
CA TYR A 293 3.55 8.34 44.61
C TYR A 293 2.84 7.29 43.74
N GLU A 294 1.83 6.59 44.28
CA GLU A 294 1.04 5.62 43.52
C GLU A 294 0.32 6.28 42.35
N LYS A 295 -0.26 7.48 42.53
CA LYS A 295 -0.88 8.23 41.44
C LYS A 295 0.12 8.60 40.36
N LYS A 296 1.27 9.19 40.72
CA LYS A 296 2.29 9.60 39.74
C LYS A 296 2.93 8.40 39.04
N SER A 297 3.20 7.31 39.77
CA SER A 297 3.70 6.07 39.18
C SER A 297 2.67 5.43 38.25
N GLY A 298 1.39 5.48 38.62
CA GLY A 298 0.27 5.03 37.78
C GLY A 298 0.17 5.83 36.48
N GLU A 299 0.18 7.17 36.56
CA GLU A 299 0.14 8.06 35.40
C GLU A 299 1.33 7.84 34.45
N LEU A 300 2.54 7.64 34.99
CA LEU A 300 3.74 7.35 34.20
C LEU A 300 3.61 6.00 33.49
N ASN A 301 3.13 4.98 34.20
CA ASN A 301 2.90 3.65 33.65
C ASN A 301 1.83 3.65 32.55
N ASP A 302 0.74 4.40 32.73
CA ASP A 302 -0.34 4.47 31.75
C ASP A 302 0.08 5.22 30.47
N ARG A 303 0.87 6.30 30.60
CA ARG A 303 1.44 7.00 29.43
C ARG A 303 2.35 6.08 28.63
N LEU A 304 3.29 5.40 29.30
CA LEU A 304 4.23 4.51 28.64
C LEU A 304 3.55 3.27 28.04
N LYS A 305 2.56 2.69 28.74
CA LYS A 305 1.73 1.62 28.17
C LYS A 305 1.08 2.07 26.87
N LYS A 306 0.47 3.26 26.86
CA LYS A 306 -0.17 3.82 25.67
C LYS A 306 0.83 4.06 24.53
N ASP A 307 2.04 4.52 24.85
CA ASP A 307 3.10 4.71 23.85
C ASP A 307 3.63 3.37 23.30
N THR A 308 3.82 2.36 24.16
CA THR A 308 4.21 1.00 23.72
C THR A 308 3.12 0.29 22.92
N GLU A 309 1.86 0.43 23.33
CA GLU A 309 0.71 -0.14 22.63
C GLU A 309 0.54 0.53 21.25
N GLY A 310 0.67 1.85 21.16
CA GLY A 310 0.66 2.58 19.89
C GLY A 310 1.76 2.12 18.93
N LEU A 311 3.00 2.03 19.43
CA LEU A 311 4.14 1.54 18.64
C LEU A 311 3.94 0.08 18.20
N SER A 312 3.40 -0.77 19.06
CA SER A 312 3.13 -2.18 18.73
C SER A 312 2.00 -2.34 17.70
N GLY A 313 0.94 -1.52 17.79
CA GLY A 313 -0.17 -1.51 16.84
C GLY A 313 0.23 -1.03 15.44
N ASP A 314 1.12 -0.04 15.34
CA ASP A 314 1.67 0.42 14.06
C ASP A 314 2.53 -0.67 13.37
N ILE A 315 3.21 -1.51 14.15
CA ILE A 315 3.99 -2.64 13.64
C ILE A 315 3.07 -3.77 13.20
N GLU A 316 2.08 -4.12 14.01
CA GLU A 316 1.14 -5.19 13.69
C GLU A 316 0.29 -4.83 12.46
N SER A 317 -0.10 -3.56 12.32
CA SER A 317 -0.73 -3.06 11.10
C SER A 317 0.21 -3.09 9.88
N SER A 318 1.48 -2.72 10.03
CA SER A 318 2.47 -2.81 8.95
C SER A 318 2.78 -4.26 8.54
N LYS A 319 2.80 -5.18 9.51
CA LYS A 319 3.01 -6.62 9.28
C LYS A 319 1.82 -7.25 8.58
N THR A 320 0.60 -6.98 9.05
CA THR A 320 -0.62 -7.43 8.37
C THR A 320 -0.74 -6.87 6.96
N GLN A 321 -0.33 -5.61 6.74
CA GLN A 321 -0.21 -5.01 5.40
C GLN A 321 0.76 -5.75 4.48
N LEU A 322 1.94 -6.15 4.99
CA LEU A 322 2.87 -6.99 4.23
C LEU A 322 2.31 -8.40 3.99
N ASP A 323 1.59 -8.95 4.96
CA ASP A 323 1.06 -10.31 4.86
C ASP A 323 -0.11 -10.44 3.90
N THR A 324 -0.90 -9.39 3.78
CA THR A 324 -1.98 -9.31 2.79
C THR A 324 -1.47 -9.10 1.36
N LEU A 325 -0.23 -8.63 1.17
CA LEU A 325 0.32 -8.37 -0.14
C LEU A 325 0.58 -9.68 -0.91
N SER A 326 -0.10 -9.83 -2.03
CA SER A 326 0.00 -11.02 -2.89
C SER A 326 0.19 -10.68 -4.37
N VAL A 327 0.83 -11.58 -5.11
CA VAL A 327 1.01 -11.42 -6.57
C VAL A 327 -0.37 -11.38 -7.24
N LYS A 328 -0.53 -10.51 -8.25
CA LYS A 328 -1.79 -10.20 -8.96
C LYS A 328 -2.80 -9.35 -8.17
N GLN A 329 -2.49 -8.92 -6.95
CA GLN A 329 -3.31 -7.96 -6.22
C GLN A 329 -3.29 -6.60 -6.92
N LEU A 330 -4.45 -5.92 -6.90
CA LEU A 330 -4.59 -4.57 -7.42
C LEU A 330 -4.33 -3.55 -6.32
N LEU A 331 -3.57 -2.52 -6.66
CA LEU A 331 -3.28 -1.39 -5.79
C LEU A 331 -3.84 -0.11 -6.42
N SER A 332 -4.45 0.74 -5.61
CA SER A 332 -4.79 2.13 -5.98
C SER A 332 -3.53 3.00 -6.07
N ASP A 333 -3.65 4.20 -6.63
CA ASP A 333 -2.52 5.13 -6.74
C ASP A 333 -2.01 5.59 -5.36
N GLN A 334 -2.88 5.67 -4.34
CA GLN A 334 -2.51 6.02 -2.96
C GLN A 334 -1.79 4.86 -2.27
N GLU A 335 -2.41 3.68 -2.25
CA GLU A 335 -1.81 2.47 -1.68
C GLU A 335 -0.47 2.13 -2.33
N PHE A 336 -0.34 2.30 -3.65
CA PHE A 336 0.92 2.05 -4.35
C PHE A 336 2.03 3.00 -3.85
N ARG A 337 1.75 4.28 -3.60
CA ARG A 337 2.73 5.22 -3.07
C ARG A 337 3.14 4.85 -1.66
N GLU A 338 2.16 4.61 -0.78
CA GLU A 338 2.40 4.21 0.60
C GLU A 338 3.21 2.90 0.69
N PHE A 339 2.84 1.90 -0.11
CA PHE A 339 3.58 0.64 -0.16
C PHE A 339 4.96 0.82 -0.79
N THR A 340 5.14 1.70 -1.77
CA THR A 340 6.47 1.95 -2.36
C THR A 340 7.39 2.67 -1.36
N GLU A 341 6.86 3.61 -0.58
CA GLU A 341 7.60 4.31 0.48
C GLU A 341 8.02 3.35 1.60
N LYS A 342 7.12 2.45 2.03
CA LYS A 342 7.40 1.49 3.12
C LYS A 342 8.19 0.26 2.66
N PHE A 343 7.83 -0.32 1.52
CA PHE A 343 8.23 -1.66 1.08
C PHE A 343 8.80 -1.70 -0.34
N GLY A 344 9.32 -0.57 -0.87
CA GLY A 344 9.76 -0.46 -2.27
C GLY A 344 10.82 -1.48 -2.74
N LYS A 345 11.52 -2.16 -1.82
CA LYS A 345 12.46 -3.26 -2.15
C LYS A 345 11.80 -4.64 -2.18
N VAL A 346 10.66 -4.82 -1.52
CA VAL A 346 10.02 -6.13 -1.29
C VAL A 346 9.17 -6.57 -2.48
N PHE A 347 8.50 -5.62 -3.16
CA PHE A 347 7.63 -5.95 -4.27
C PHE A 347 7.89 -5.08 -5.49
N LYS A 348 7.52 -5.62 -6.66
CA LYS A 348 7.47 -4.88 -7.93
C LYS A 348 6.03 -4.85 -8.39
N ALA A 349 5.45 -3.67 -8.47
CA ALA A 349 4.17 -3.46 -9.14
C ALA A 349 4.34 -2.69 -10.43
N GLY A 350 3.47 -2.97 -11.39
CA GLY A 350 3.45 -2.33 -12.69
C GLY A 350 2.03 -2.02 -13.13
N ILE A 351 1.91 -1.36 -14.27
CA ILE A 351 0.61 -0.99 -14.84
C ILE A 351 0.60 -1.15 -16.36
N GLY A 352 -0.59 -1.25 -16.94
CA GLY A 352 -0.79 -1.38 -18.38
C GLY A 352 -0.47 -2.78 -18.91
N ALA A 353 -0.36 -2.88 -20.23
CA ALA A 353 -0.08 -4.15 -20.89
C ALA A 353 1.32 -4.70 -20.58
N GLN A 354 2.30 -3.87 -20.22
CA GLN A 354 3.63 -4.34 -19.81
C GLN A 354 3.55 -5.24 -18.56
N ALA A 355 2.84 -4.80 -17.52
CA ALA A 355 2.71 -5.58 -16.29
C ALA A 355 1.98 -6.92 -16.55
N ILE A 356 1.00 -6.91 -17.45
CA ILE A 356 0.30 -8.13 -17.85
C ILE A 356 1.22 -9.04 -18.69
N HIS A 357 2.09 -8.49 -19.53
CA HIS A 357 3.09 -9.24 -20.26
C HIS A 357 4.04 -9.97 -19.30
N ASP A 358 4.55 -9.26 -18.30
CA ASP A 358 5.48 -9.82 -17.32
C ASP A 358 4.81 -10.91 -16.47
N LEU A 359 3.54 -10.74 -16.11
CA LEU A 359 2.74 -11.77 -15.46
C LEU A 359 2.53 -12.99 -16.34
N LEU A 360 2.17 -12.81 -17.62
CA LEU A 360 1.95 -13.92 -18.56
C LEU A 360 3.24 -14.68 -18.87
N ALA A 361 4.38 -13.99 -18.92
CA ALA A 361 5.69 -14.59 -19.18
C ALA A 361 6.15 -15.53 -18.04
N ARG A 362 5.66 -15.33 -16.82
CA ARG A 362 6.01 -16.13 -15.64
C ARG A 362 5.12 -17.36 -15.45
N ILE A 363 4.05 -17.50 -16.23
CA ILE A 363 3.14 -18.64 -16.09
C ILE A 363 3.79 -19.88 -16.68
N ASP A 364 4.05 -20.88 -15.84
CA ASP A 364 4.33 -22.23 -16.29
C ASP A 364 3.01 -22.96 -16.62
N LEU A 365 2.75 -23.13 -17.91
CA LEU A 365 1.56 -23.80 -18.42
C LEU A 365 1.47 -25.28 -17.99
N LEU A 366 2.61 -25.95 -17.74
CA LEU A 366 2.62 -27.33 -17.31
C LEU A 366 2.14 -27.45 -15.87
N GLN A 367 2.74 -26.68 -14.96
CA GLN A 367 2.37 -26.65 -13.54
C GLN A 367 0.90 -26.22 -13.35
N GLU A 368 0.48 -25.13 -13.99
CA GLU A 368 -0.92 -24.68 -13.94
C GLU A 368 -1.89 -25.73 -14.46
N SER A 369 -1.53 -26.47 -15.51
CA SER A 369 -2.39 -27.55 -16.03
C SER A 369 -2.57 -28.69 -15.03
N GLY A 370 -1.53 -29.01 -14.25
CA GLY A 370 -1.58 -30.02 -13.18
C GLY A 370 -2.50 -29.58 -12.04
N ILE A 371 -2.31 -28.35 -11.54
CA ILE A 371 -3.12 -27.76 -10.46
C ILE A 371 -4.60 -27.72 -10.85
N LEU A 372 -4.90 -27.19 -12.04
CA LEU A 372 -6.29 -27.07 -12.52
C LEU A 372 -6.95 -28.42 -12.77
N ARG A 373 -6.18 -29.46 -13.13
CA ARG A 373 -6.70 -30.81 -13.32
C ARG A 373 -7.14 -31.42 -11.98
N GLU A 374 -6.37 -31.23 -10.91
CA GLU A 374 -6.79 -31.67 -9.57
C GLU A 374 -7.96 -30.82 -9.06
N GLU A 375 -7.94 -29.50 -9.24
CA GLU A 375 -9.04 -28.62 -8.84
C GLU A 375 -10.36 -28.96 -9.57
N SER A 376 -10.28 -29.44 -10.81
CA SER A 376 -11.45 -29.88 -11.58
C SER A 376 -12.13 -31.14 -11.04
N LYS A 377 -11.44 -31.92 -10.20
CA LYS A 377 -12.00 -33.10 -9.51
C LYS A 377 -12.71 -32.74 -8.20
N SER A 378 -12.59 -31.50 -7.72
CA SER A 378 -13.22 -31.04 -6.49
C SER A 378 -14.76 -31.17 -6.52
N THR A 379 -15.37 -31.45 -5.37
CA THR A 379 -16.82 -31.62 -5.17
C THR A 379 -17.60 -30.31 -5.34
N SER A 380 -16.95 -29.14 -5.19
CA SER A 380 -17.62 -27.84 -5.33
C SER A 380 -17.92 -27.52 -6.80
N GLY A 381 -19.21 -27.52 -7.18
CA GLY A 381 -19.64 -27.32 -8.57
C GLY A 381 -19.18 -26.00 -9.21
N GLN A 382 -19.18 -24.89 -8.46
CA GLN A 382 -18.73 -23.58 -8.98
C GLN A 382 -17.22 -23.53 -9.22
N LYS A 383 -16.41 -23.98 -8.25
CA LYS A 383 -14.95 -24.04 -8.38
C LYS A 383 -14.55 -24.98 -9.50
N ARG A 384 -15.19 -26.16 -9.57
CA ARG A 384 -15.02 -27.13 -10.67
C ARG A 384 -15.29 -26.52 -12.04
N GLN A 385 -16.42 -25.82 -12.22
CA GLN A 385 -16.75 -25.23 -13.52
C GLN A 385 -15.76 -24.13 -13.94
N LYS A 386 -15.26 -23.34 -12.97
CA LYS A 386 -14.22 -22.32 -13.21
C LYS A 386 -12.91 -22.99 -13.62
N ALA A 387 -12.47 -24.01 -12.87
CA ALA A 387 -11.27 -24.79 -13.16
C ALA A 387 -11.32 -25.43 -14.56
N ILE A 388 -12.44 -26.04 -14.96
CA ILE A 388 -12.62 -26.64 -16.30
C ILE A 388 -12.48 -25.57 -17.41
N LYS A 389 -13.10 -24.40 -17.24
CA LYS A 389 -13.01 -23.31 -18.23
C LYS A 389 -11.57 -22.78 -18.35
N ARG A 390 -10.85 -22.66 -17.24
CA ARG A 390 -9.43 -22.26 -17.22
C ARG A 390 -8.54 -23.32 -17.86
N LEU A 391 -8.70 -24.59 -17.46
CA LEU A 391 -7.95 -25.74 -17.98
C LEU A 391 -8.07 -25.83 -19.50
N LYS A 392 -9.27 -25.60 -20.06
CA LYS A 392 -9.47 -25.60 -21.52
C LYS A 392 -8.60 -24.56 -22.24
N VAL A 393 -8.38 -23.38 -21.65
CA VAL A 393 -7.53 -22.34 -22.23
C VAL A 393 -6.06 -22.72 -22.08
N VAL A 394 -5.64 -23.18 -20.90
CA VAL A 394 -4.24 -23.62 -20.64
C VAL A 394 -3.85 -24.78 -21.56
N GLU A 395 -4.69 -25.80 -21.69
CA GLU A 395 -4.44 -26.92 -22.60
C GLU A 395 -4.41 -26.48 -24.07
N ALA A 396 -5.20 -25.47 -24.47
CA ALA A 396 -5.15 -24.94 -25.83
C ALA A 396 -3.82 -24.25 -26.14
N PHE A 397 -3.26 -23.49 -25.20
CA PHE A 397 -1.91 -22.92 -25.34
C PHE A 397 -0.84 -24.02 -25.35
N ARG A 398 -0.95 -25.02 -24.47
CA ARG A 398 -0.01 -26.15 -24.43
C ARG A 398 0.02 -26.95 -25.72
N LYS A 399 -1.16 -27.29 -26.28
CA LYS A 399 -1.29 -28.07 -27.53
C LYS A 399 -0.87 -27.29 -28.76
N SER A 400 -1.10 -25.98 -28.78
CA SER A 400 -0.75 -25.14 -29.93
C SER A 400 0.73 -24.75 -29.98
N GLY A 401 1.45 -24.87 -28.85
CA GLY A 401 2.83 -24.39 -28.71
C GLY A 401 2.94 -22.85 -28.76
N ALA A 402 1.81 -22.13 -28.73
CA ALA A 402 1.80 -20.68 -28.73
C ALA A 402 2.11 -20.14 -27.34
N SER A 403 2.90 -19.07 -27.24
CA SER A 403 3.11 -18.38 -25.97
C SER A 403 1.91 -17.48 -25.63
N ALA A 404 1.53 -17.46 -24.36
CA ALA A 404 0.48 -16.56 -23.87
C ALA A 404 0.87 -15.07 -24.02
N THR A 405 2.17 -14.77 -24.04
CA THR A 405 2.71 -13.42 -24.24
C THR A 405 2.31 -12.79 -25.58
N TRP A 406 2.05 -13.61 -26.61
CA TRP A 406 1.69 -13.13 -27.96
C TRP A 406 0.30 -12.48 -28.04
N MET A 407 -0.49 -12.53 -26.96
CA MET A 407 -1.72 -11.72 -26.84
C MET A 407 -1.43 -10.22 -26.67
N ILE A 408 -0.17 -9.87 -26.39
CA ILE A 408 0.31 -8.50 -26.24
C ILE A 408 1.22 -8.19 -27.44
N LEU A 409 0.94 -7.07 -28.08
CA LEU A 409 1.56 -6.62 -29.31
C LEU A 409 2.68 -5.62 -28.97
N ASN A 410 3.89 -5.96 -29.39
CA ASN A 410 5.01 -5.01 -29.46
C ASN A 410 5.10 -4.39 -30.86
N ASN A 411 4.75 -5.17 -31.89
CA ASN A 411 4.75 -4.77 -33.28
C ASN A 411 3.32 -4.91 -33.81
N LEU A 412 2.79 -3.83 -34.39
CA LEU A 412 1.46 -3.82 -34.99
C LEU A 412 1.57 -3.96 -36.51
N PRO A 413 1.01 -5.01 -37.14
CA PRO A 413 1.04 -5.14 -38.59
C PRO A 413 0.18 -4.07 -39.27
N VAL A 414 0.64 -3.61 -40.43
CA VAL A 414 -0.07 -2.67 -41.29
C VAL A 414 -0.49 -3.38 -42.57
N ILE A 415 -1.80 -3.42 -42.80
CA ILE A 415 -2.39 -4.07 -43.99
C ILE A 415 -1.92 -3.37 -45.29
N PRO A 416 -1.74 -4.13 -46.40
CA PRO A 416 -1.32 -3.56 -47.68
C PRO A 416 -2.23 -2.41 -48.17
N PRO A 417 -1.67 -1.35 -48.80
CA PRO A 417 -2.41 -0.13 -49.16
C PRO A 417 -3.60 -0.36 -50.11
N GLU A 418 -3.50 -1.30 -51.04
CA GLU A 418 -4.59 -1.60 -51.98
C GLU A 418 -5.83 -2.21 -51.29
N LEU A 419 -5.67 -2.77 -50.09
CA LEU A 419 -6.80 -3.23 -49.27
C LEU A 419 -7.44 -2.10 -48.47
N ARG A 420 -6.83 -0.90 -48.48
CA ARG A 420 -7.28 0.35 -47.83
C ARG A 420 -7.06 1.57 -48.75
N PRO A 421 -7.67 1.58 -49.95
CA PRO A 421 -7.32 2.54 -50.99
C PRO A 421 -7.69 3.99 -50.60
N MET A 422 -6.99 4.93 -51.26
CA MET A 422 -7.31 6.35 -51.29
C MET A 422 -7.50 6.71 -52.76
N VAL A 423 -8.72 7.13 -53.12
CA VAL A 423 -9.13 7.36 -54.50
C VAL A 423 -9.50 8.83 -54.64
N GLN A 424 -9.02 9.46 -55.71
CA GLN A 424 -9.42 10.81 -56.06
C GLN A 424 -10.81 10.76 -56.73
N LEU A 425 -11.72 11.59 -56.25
CA LEU A 425 -13.03 11.82 -56.83
C LEU A 425 -12.98 13.01 -57.80
N ASP A 426 -13.99 13.08 -58.66
CA ASP A 426 -14.21 14.24 -59.52
C ASP A 426 -14.35 15.52 -58.66
N GLY A 427 -13.63 16.57 -59.05
CA GLY A 427 -13.52 17.81 -58.26
C GLY A 427 -12.36 17.83 -57.25
N GLY A 428 -11.39 16.93 -57.36
CA GLY A 428 -10.13 17.00 -56.59
C GLY A 428 -10.23 16.59 -55.12
N ARG A 429 -11.40 16.08 -54.69
CA ARG A 429 -11.61 15.51 -53.35
C ARG A 429 -11.03 14.11 -53.29
N PHE A 430 -10.72 13.64 -52.09
CA PHE A 430 -10.24 12.27 -51.86
C PHE A 430 -11.23 11.47 -51.03
N ALA A 431 -11.54 10.26 -51.48
CA ALA A 431 -12.21 9.24 -50.70
C ALA A 431 -11.15 8.32 -50.09
N THR A 432 -11.11 8.25 -48.76
CA THR A 432 -10.17 7.42 -48.00
C THR A 432 -10.89 6.29 -47.27
N SER A 433 -10.25 5.13 -47.20
CA SER A 433 -10.70 4.06 -46.27
C SER A 433 -10.58 4.51 -44.81
N ASP A 434 -11.61 4.23 -44.00
CA ASP A 434 -11.64 4.49 -42.55
C ASP A 434 -10.41 3.94 -41.80
N LEU A 435 -9.83 2.84 -42.29
CA LEU A 435 -8.63 2.23 -41.71
C LEU A 435 -7.44 3.18 -41.70
N ASN A 436 -7.29 4.02 -42.74
CA ASN A 436 -6.17 4.95 -42.82
C ASN A 436 -6.22 5.95 -41.66
N ASP A 437 -7.40 6.46 -41.31
CA ASP A 437 -7.56 7.36 -40.16
C ASP A 437 -7.29 6.67 -38.82
N LEU A 438 -7.67 5.39 -38.69
CA LEU A 438 -7.37 4.59 -37.50
C LEU A 438 -5.86 4.35 -37.35
N TYR A 439 -5.16 3.96 -38.44
CA TYR A 439 -3.70 3.82 -38.43
C TYR A 439 -3.01 5.15 -38.14
N ARG A 440 -3.46 6.26 -38.75
CA ARG A 440 -2.93 7.61 -38.48
C ARG A 440 -3.01 7.97 -37.00
N ARG A 441 -4.14 7.67 -36.35
CA ARG A 441 -4.31 7.90 -34.91
C ARG A 441 -3.29 7.08 -34.11
N VAL A 442 -3.10 5.79 -34.42
CA VAL A 442 -2.10 4.96 -33.74
C VAL A 442 -0.69 5.53 -33.92
N ILE A 443 -0.28 5.86 -35.14
CA ILE A 443 1.05 6.40 -35.43
C ILE A 443 1.28 7.74 -34.71
N ASN A 444 0.30 8.64 -34.73
CA ASN A 444 0.39 9.92 -34.04
C ASN A 444 0.59 9.76 -32.52
N ARG A 445 -0.19 8.87 -31.89
CA ARG A 445 -0.06 8.56 -30.45
C ARG A 445 1.27 7.90 -30.12
N ASN A 446 1.71 6.95 -30.96
CA ASN A 446 2.98 6.26 -30.79
C ASN A 446 4.17 7.23 -30.90
N ASN A 447 4.18 8.10 -31.91
CA ASN A 447 5.24 9.07 -32.12
C ASN A 447 5.26 10.13 -31.01
N ARG A 448 4.09 10.57 -30.55
CA ARG A 448 3.98 11.46 -29.38
C ARG A 448 4.52 10.79 -28.13
N LEU A 449 4.21 9.51 -27.90
CA LEU A 449 4.74 8.75 -26.77
C LEU A 449 6.27 8.60 -26.85
N LYS A 450 6.84 8.28 -28.03
CA LYS A 450 8.31 8.22 -28.22
C LYS A 450 8.97 9.54 -27.82
N ARG A 451 8.45 10.67 -28.30
CA ARG A 451 8.96 12.01 -27.94
C ARG A 451 8.83 12.32 -26.45
N LEU A 452 7.73 11.95 -25.82
CA LEU A 452 7.53 12.16 -24.37
C LEU A 452 8.51 11.36 -23.52
N LEU A 453 8.85 10.14 -23.95
CA LEU A 453 9.86 9.31 -23.29
C LEU A 453 11.27 9.89 -23.46
N GLU A 454 11.61 10.38 -24.66
CA GLU A 454 12.90 11.05 -24.94
C GLU A 454 13.09 12.33 -24.10
N LEU A 455 12.01 13.08 -23.89
CA LEU A 455 12.02 14.30 -23.09
C LEU A 455 11.98 14.05 -21.57
N GLY A 456 11.84 12.80 -21.12
CA GLY A 456 11.71 12.48 -19.70
C GLY A 456 10.45 13.07 -19.05
N ALA A 457 9.33 13.12 -19.79
CA ALA A 457 8.09 13.72 -19.31
C ALA A 457 7.54 13.00 -18.05
N PRO A 458 6.86 13.71 -17.13
CA PRO A 458 6.28 13.12 -15.93
C PRO A 458 5.40 11.90 -16.20
N GLU A 459 5.42 10.92 -15.29
CA GLU A 459 4.78 9.62 -15.47
C GLU A 459 3.27 9.72 -15.73
N ILE A 460 2.59 10.71 -15.15
CA ILE A 460 1.15 10.95 -15.38
C ILE A 460 0.85 11.22 -16.86
N ILE A 461 1.69 12.02 -17.53
CA ILE A 461 1.51 12.37 -18.95
C ILE A 461 1.80 11.13 -19.81
N VAL A 462 2.89 10.42 -19.49
CA VAL A 462 3.26 9.17 -20.17
C VAL A 462 2.18 8.11 -20.02
N ARG A 463 1.58 7.97 -18.82
CA ARG A 463 0.48 7.05 -18.51
C ARG A 463 -0.75 7.35 -19.35
N ASN A 464 -1.14 8.61 -19.45
CA ASN A 464 -2.28 9.00 -20.29
C ASN A 464 -2.01 8.74 -21.78
N GLU A 465 -0.79 9.01 -22.27
CA GLU A 465 -0.46 8.73 -23.68
C GLU A 465 -0.41 7.23 -23.98
N LYS A 466 0.12 6.40 -23.05
CA LYS A 466 0.05 4.93 -23.16
C LYS A 466 -1.39 4.42 -23.17
N ARG A 467 -2.28 4.98 -22.33
CA ARG A 467 -3.72 4.67 -22.34
C ARG A 467 -4.36 5.02 -23.69
N MET A 468 -4.08 6.21 -24.23
CA MET A 468 -4.60 6.63 -25.53
C MET A 468 -4.05 5.78 -26.68
N LEU A 469 -2.81 5.32 -26.60
CA LEU A 469 -2.22 4.40 -27.57
C LEU A 469 -2.97 3.05 -27.56
N GLN A 470 -3.23 2.50 -26.37
CA GLN A 470 -4.04 1.28 -26.22
C GLN A 470 -5.43 1.47 -26.86
N GLU A 471 -6.13 2.57 -26.54
CA GLU A 471 -7.44 2.88 -27.13
C GLU A 471 -7.41 3.05 -28.65
N ALA A 472 -6.34 3.64 -29.20
CA ALA A 472 -6.17 3.78 -30.64
C ALA A 472 -6.01 2.42 -31.35
N VAL A 473 -5.24 1.51 -30.75
CA VAL A 473 -5.06 0.14 -31.29
C VAL A 473 -6.35 -0.68 -31.13
N ASP A 474 -7.05 -0.53 -30.01
CA ASP A 474 -8.35 -1.17 -29.81
C ASP A 474 -9.34 -0.73 -30.88
N ALA A 475 -9.39 0.56 -31.19
CA ALA A 475 -10.26 1.10 -32.24
C ALA A 475 -9.87 0.62 -33.64
N LEU A 476 -8.58 0.46 -33.92
CA LEU A 476 -8.11 -0.12 -35.18
C LEU A 476 -8.59 -1.57 -35.35
N ILE A 477 -8.47 -2.37 -34.29
CA ILE A 477 -8.80 -3.80 -34.33
C ILE A 477 -10.31 -4.03 -34.26
N ASP A 478 -11.01 -3.47 -33.27
CA ASP A 478 -12.44 -3.68 -33.01
C ASP A 478 -13.07 -2.40 -32.42
N ASN A 479 -13.36 -1.42 -33.28
CA ASN A 479 -13.90 -0.12 -32.89
C ASN A 479 -15.25 -0.26 -32.17
N GLY A 480 -15.46 0.46 -31.07
CA GLY A 480 -16.72 0.44 -30.32
C GLY A 480 -16.94 -0.82 -29.48
N ARG A 481 -15.96 -1.73 -29.41
CA ARG A 481 -16.01 -2.87 -28.48
C ARG A 481 -15.81 -2.46 -27.03
N ARG A 482 -15.07 -1.37 -26.80
CA ARG A 482 -14.90 -0.73 -25.50
C ARG A 482 -15.19 0.76 -25.63
N GLY A 483 -16.00 1.27 -24.70
CA GLY A 483 -16.29 2.69 -24.58
C GLY A 483 -16.99 3.24 -25.82
N ARG A 484 -16.87 4.56 -26.02
CA ARG A 484 -17.46 5.25 -27.16
C ARG A 484 -16.67 4.94 -28.42
N ALA A 485 -17.36 4.53 -29.47
CA ALA A 485 -16.73 4.28 -30.76
C ALA A 485 -16.15 5.56 -31.35
N ILE A 486 -14.99 5.44 -32.01
CA ILE A 486 -14.41 6.56 -32.75
C ILE A 486 -15.28 6.85 -33.97
N THR A 487 -15.76 8.08 -34.06
CA THR A 487 -16.54 8.60 -35.16
C THR A 487 -15.69 9.45 -36.10
N GLY A 488 -16.00 9.36 -37.39
CA GLY A 488 -15.45 10.24 -38.42
C GLY A 488 -16.36 11.44 -38.67
N THR A 489 -16.20 12.04 -39.85
CA THR A 489 -17.09 13.10 -40.34
C THR A 489 -18.55 12.64 -40.36
N GLY A 490 -19.46 13.48 -39.87
CA GLY A 490 -20.89 13.18 -39.83
C GLY A 490 -21.30 12.17 -38.74
N ASN A 491 -20.55 12.06 -37.64
CA ASN A 491 -20.82 11.15 -36.51
C ASN A 491 -20.92 9.65 -36.88
N ARG A 492 -20.52 9.26 -38.09
CA ARG A 492 -20.47 7.86 -38.52
C ARG A 492 -19.34 7.15 -37.80
N LYS A 493 -19.62 5.97 -37.23
CA LYS A 493 -18.59 5.07 -36.68
C LYS A 493 -17.61 4.64 -37.78
N LEU A 494 -16.32 4.80 -37.53
CA LEU A 494 -15.26 4.31 -38.42
C LEU A 494 -15.24 2.77 -38.42
N LYS A 495 -15.11 2.16 -39.60
CA LYS A 495 -15.02 0.70 -39.74
C LYS A 495 -13.62 0.20 -39.34
N SER A 496 -13.58 -0.72 -38.39
CA SER A 496 -12.35 -1.39 -37.92
C SER A 496 -11.99 -2.63 -38.75
N LEU A 497 -10.82 -3.24 -38.48
CA LEU A 497 -10.42 -4.50 -39.10
C LEU A 497 -11.43 -5.63 -38.82
N SER A 498 -11.96 -5.70 -37.60
CA SER A 498 -13.01 -6.66 -37.22
C SER A 498 -14.31 -6.44 -38.01
N ASP A 499 -14.71 -5.19 -38.21
CA ASP A 499 -15.92 -4.85 -38.96
C ASP A 499 -15.81 -5.23 -40.44
N MET A 500 -14.59 -5.26 -41.00
CA MET A 500 -14.38 -5.75 -42.36
C MET A 500 -14.58 -7.26 -42.50
N LEU A 501 -14.44 -8.02 -41.41
CA LEU A 501 -14.61 -9.47 -41.43
C LEU A 501 -16.04 -9.89 -41.07
N LYS A 502 -16.70 -9.15 -40.16
CA LYS A 502 -17.99 -9.50 -39.57
C LYS A 502 -19.18 -8.87 -40.30
N GLY A 503 -20.37 -9.46 -40.08
CA GLY A 503 -21.64 -8.91 -40.55
C GLY A 503 -22.00 -9.26 -41.99
N LYS A 504 -23.17 -8.77 -42.45
CA LYS A 504 -23.69 -9.04 -43.80
C LYS A 504 -22.78 -8.46 -44.89
N GLN A 505 -22.22 -7.28 -44.64
CA GLN A 505 -21.26 -6.59 -45.53
C GLN A 505 -19.79 -6.96 -45.22
N GLY A 506 -19.57 -8.02 -44.43
CA GLY A 506 -18.24 -8.51 -44.10
C GLY A 506 -17.68 -9.38 -45.22
N ARG A 507 -16.34 -9.45 -45.31
CA ARG A 507 -15.64 -10.17 -46.38
C ARG A 507 -16.07 -11.63 -46.53
N PHE A 508 -16.32 -12.35 -45.44
CA PHE A 508 -16.75 -13.76 -45.52
C PHE A 508 -18.09 -13.91 -46.25
N ARG A 509 -19.10 -13.13 -45.87
CA ARG A 509 -20.45 -13.28 -46.43
C ARG A 509 -20.59 -12.64 -47.80
N GLN A 510 -19.99 -11.47 -48.01
CA GLN A 510 -20.19 -10.67 -49.23
C GLN A 510 -19.18 -10.99 -50.34
N ASN A 511 -17.98 -11.47 -50.00
CA ASN A 511 -16.90 -11.65 -50.97
C ASN A 511 -16.39 -13.07 -51.08
N LEU A 512 -16.65 -13.96 -50.10
CA LEU A 512 -16.19 -15.35 -50.16
C LEU A 512 -17.35 -16.31 -50.46
N LEU A 513 -18.47 -16.21 -49.75
CA LEU A 513 -19.62 -17.11 -49.94
C LEU A 513 -20.44 -16.83 -51.21
N GLY A 514 -20.54 -15.57 -51.62
CA GLY A 514 -21.20 -15.18 -52.87
C GLY A 514 -20.43 -14.04 -53.50
N LYS A 515 -20.18 -14.14 -54.81
CA LYS A 515 -19.52 -13.09 -55.60
C LYS A 515 -20.41 -12.71 -56.77
N ARG A 516 -20.24 -11.48 -57.25
CA ARG A 516 -20.72 -11.14 -58.58
C ARG A 516 -19.93 -11.96 -59.60
N VAL A 517 -20.63 -12.50 -60.58
CA VAL A 517 -20.05 -13.32 -61.63
C VAL A 517 -20.13 -12.55 -62.94
N ASP A 518 -19.11 -12.70 -63.76
CA ASP A 518 -19.17 -12.25 -65.15
C ASP A 518 -20.15 -13.17 -65.91
N TYR A 519 -20.64 -12.72 -67.08
CA TYR A 519 -21.62 -13.45 -67.91
C TYR A 519 -22.97 -13.71 -67.22
N SER A 520 -23.47 -12.73 -66.47
CA SER A 520 -24.83 -12.77 -65.88
C SER A 520 -25.70 -11.63 -66.38
N GLY A 521 -27.01 -11.89 -66.55
CA GLY A 521 -28.04 -10.88 -66.80
C GLY A 521 -29.20 -11.03 -65.81
N ARG A 522 -29.92 -9.94 -65.55
CA ARG A 522 -31.18 -9.93 -64.78
C ARG A 522 -32.16 -8.99 -65.45
#